data_AF-A0A371PJU1-F1
#
_entry.id   AF-A0A371PJU1-F1
#
_cell.length_a   1.000
_cell.length_b   1.000
_cell.length_c   1.000
_cell.angle_alpha   90.00
_cell.angle_beta   90.00
_cell.angle_gamma   90.00
#
_symmetry.space_group_name_H-M   'P 1'
#
loop_
_entity.id
_entity.type
_entity.pdbx_description
1 polymer ?
#
loop_
_entity_poly.entity_id
_entity_poly.type
_entity_poly.pdbx_seq_one_letter_code
_entity_poly.pdbx_strand_id
1 'polypeptide(L)'
;MLLTTLIIRRRYSLKKWLVLASLFVVAVGITVFGFILPALPSEPILAQGKGIKVTAERFIDTKQNFALAQSMLGGEQSEPTDQELLEQLLISELLLSQAKSKGLTATEEEVNGFIEEQRKMLRGSDQHEMIALMDERIRLSGMDEDSFWQDKTTKDAYREAIISGKLPKHLINEGEITGWDDFASYQKKLLQANINSIKVNWDVLENTER
;
A
#
# COMPACT_ATOMS: atom_id res chain seq x y z
N MET A 1 43.25 -17.35 11.82
CA MET A 1 42.94 -15.91 11.62
C MET A 1 42.13 -15.73 10.33
N LEU A 2 40.96 -16.39 10.21
CA LEU A 2 40.14 -16.42 8.97
C LEU A 2 38.61 -16.48 9.23
N LEU A 3 38.16 -16.26 10.47
CA LEU A 3 36.74 -16.35 10.87
C LEU A 3 36.05 -14.99 11.05
N THR A 4 36.81 -13.90 11.08
CA THR A 4 36.28 -12.55 11.34
C THR A 4 35.82 -11.81 10.07
N THR A 5 36.27 -12.21 8.88
CA THR A 5 35.92 -11.55 7.61
C THR A 5 34.57 -11.96 7.02
N LEU A 6 34.02 -13.12 7.42
CA LEU A 6 32.73 -13.62 6.92
C LEU A 6 31.51 -12.98 7.60
N ILE A 7 31.66 -12.54 8.86
CA ILE A 7 30.58 -11.93 9.64
C ILE A 7 30.33 -10.47 9.20
N ILE A 8 31.38 -9.76 8.76
CA ILE A 8 31.29 -8.36 8.34
C ILE A 8 30.56 -8.21 6.99
N ARG A 9 30.77 -9.16 6.06
CA ARG A 9 30.12 -9.13 4.74
C ARG A 9 28.60 -9.35 4.81
N ARG A 10 28.14 -10.14 5.80
CA ARG A 10 26.71 -10.46 6.01
C ARG A 10 25.94 -9.28 6.63
N ARG A 11 26.57 -8.48 7.49
CA ARG A 11 25.96 -7.26 8.06
C ARG A 11 25.77 -6.13 7.04
N TYR A 12 26.60 -6.08 5.99
CA TYR A 12 26.50 -5.04 4.96
C TYR A 12 25.37 -5.27 3.95
N SER A 13 24.96 -6.53 3.69
CA SER A 13 23.82 -6.82 2.81
C SER A 13 22.48 -6.64 3.51
N LEU A 14 22.39 -6.91 4.82
CA LEU A 14 21.18 -6.69 5.63
C LEU A 14 20.78 -5.21 5.71
N LYS A 15 21.75 -4.28 5.80
CA LYS A 15 21.45 -2.84 5.79
C LYS A 15 20.93 -2.36 4.43
N LYS A 16 21.48 -2.89 3.31
CA LYS A 16 20.97 -2.59 1.96
C LYS A 16 19.59 -3.18 1.72
N TRP A 17 19.30 -4.36 2.28
CA TRP A 17 17.99 -4.98 2.20
C TRP A 17 16.95 -4.27 3.07
N LEU A 18 17.32 -3.77 4.26
CA LEU A 18 16.47 -2.89 5.06
C LEU A 18 16.19 -1.56 4.38
N VAL A 19 17.16 -0.96 3.68
CA VAL A 19 16.97 0.27 2.89
C VAL A 19 16.10 0.01 1.64
N LEU A 20 16.22 -1.16 1.00
CA LEU A 20 15.37 -1.56 -0.13
C LEU A 20 13.96 -1.99 0.30
N ALA A 21 13.80 -2.63 1.46
CA ALA A 21 12.52 -2.97 2.05
C ALA A 21 11.81 -1.72 2.60
N SER A 22 12.54 -0.74 3.14
CA SER A 22 11.98 0.58 3.46
C SER A 22 11.61 1.34 2.19
N LEU A 23 12.38 1.21 1.10
CA LEU A 23 11.99 1.73 -0.22
C LEU A 23 10.80 0.98 -0.82
N PHE A 24 10.57 -0.29 -0.50
CA PHE A 24 9.37 -1.03 -0.93
C PHE A 24 8.16 -0.71 -0.04
N VAL A 25 8.35 -0.43 1.25
CA VAL A 25 7.29 0.11 2.12
C VAL A 25 7.01 1.59 1.81
N VAL A 26 7.96 2.32 1.24
CA VAL A 26 7.76 3.70 0.74
C VAL A 26 7.28 3.71 -0.72
N ALA A 27 7.62 2.74 -1.57
CA ALA A 27 7.15 2.69 -2.97
C ALA A 27 5.84 1.91 -3.13
N VAL A 28 5.60 0.88 -2.32
CA VAL A 28 4.33 0.12 -2.28
C VAL A 28 3.43 0.63 -1.14
N GLY A 29 3.97 1.04 0.00
CA GLY A 29 3.14 1.66 1.06
C GLY A 29 2.70 3.10 0.76
N ILE A 30 3.20 3.73 -0.30
CA ILE A 30 2.68 5.00 -0.88
C ILE A 30 1.79 4.74 -2.11
N THR A 31 1.26 3.52 -2.28
CA THR A 31 0.13 3.23 -3.19
C THR A 31 -1.21 3.14 -2.45
N VAL A 32 -1.30 3.62 -1.21
CA VAL A 32 -2.59 3.85 -0.55
C VAL A 32 -3.02 5.30 -0.77
N PHE A 33 -3.33 5.64 -2.02
CA PHE A 33 -4.08 6.86 -2.33
C PHE A 33 -5.14 6.48 -3.36
N GLY A 34 -6.40 6.45 -2.92
CA GLY A 34 -7.53 6.72 -3.80
C GLY A 34 -7.54 8.21 -4.08
N PHE A 35 -7.87 8.63 -5.30
CA PHE A 35 -8.12 10.03 -5.59
C PHE A 35 -9.31 10.46 -4.76
N ILE A 36 -9.21 11.66 -4.21
CA ILE A 36 -10.20 12.19 -3.30
C ILE A 36 -11.38 12.70 -4.13
N LEU A 37 -12.43 11.87 -4.27
CA LEU A 37 -13.77 12.33 -4.57
C LEU A 37 -14.69 12.00 -3.38
N PRO A 38 -15.64 12.89 -3.04
CA PRO A 38 -16.64 12.58 -2.03
C PRO A 38 -17.44 11.36 -2.49
N ALA A 39 -17.59 10.37 -1.61
CA ALA A 39 -18.34 9.13 -1.87
C ALA A 39 -19.67 9.42 -2.59
N LEU A 40 -19.67 9.20 -3.91
CA LEU A 40 -20.84 9.28 -4.76
C LEU A 40 -21.70 8.01 -4.54
N PRO A 41 -22.97 7.99 -4.98
CA PRO A 41 -23.90 6.86 -4.74
C PRO A 41 -23.25 5.50 -4.99
N SER A 42 -23.59 4.50 -4.15
CA SER A 42 -23.00 3.15 -4.08
C SER A 42 -22.07 2.80 -5.25
N GLU A 43 -20.79 3.15 -5.13
CA GLU A 43 -19.78 2.95 -6.16
C GLU A 43 -19.88 1.53 -6.76
N PRO A 44 -19.78 1.39 -8.09
CA PRO A 44 -19.77 0.09 -8.74
C PRO A 44 -18.74 -0.84 -8.12
N ILE A 45 -19.16 -2.06 -7.79
CA ILE A 45 -18.31 -3.06 -7.17
C ILE A 45 -17.56 -3.80 -8.27
N LEU A 46 -16.24 -3.63 -8.32
CA LEU A 46 -15.37 -4.39 -9.21
C LEU A 46 -15.13 -5.80 -8.68
N ALA A 47 -14.82 -5.93 -7.39
CA ALA A 47 -14.62 -7.23 -6.78
C ALA A 47 -15.20 -7.32 -5.36
N GLN A 48 -15.78 -8.47 -5.01
CA GLN A 48 -16.34 -8.71 -3.69
C GLN A 48 -16.18 -10.17 -3.26
N GLY A 49 -15.85 -10.36 -1.98
CA GLY A 49 -15.74 -11.65 -1.33
C GLY A 49 -16.06 -11.55 0.16
N LYS A 50 -15.75 -12.59 0.93
CA LYS A 50 -15.97 -12.60 2.37
C LYS A 50 -15.08 -11.55 3.06
N GLY A 51 -15.69 -10.44 3.47
CA GLY A 51 -15.00 -9.38 4.22
C GLY A 51 -14.01 -8.57 3.39
N ILE A 52 -14.16 -8.57 2.06
CA ILE A 52 -13.38 -7.74 1.14
C ILE A 52 -14.30 -7.09 0.10
N LYS A 53 -13.96 -5.86 -0.31
CA LYS A 53 -14.66 -5.12 -1.35
C LYS A 53 -13.67 -4.20 -2.06
N VAL A 54 -13.61 -4.28 -3.39
CA VAL A 54 -12.87 -3.35 -4.26
C VAL A 54 -13.89 -2.68 -5.17
N THR A 55 -13.94 -1.35 -5.15
CA THR A 55 -14.79 -0.55 -6.04
C THR A 55 -14.06 -0.23 -7.33
N ALA A 56 -14.81 0.10 -8.38
CA ALA A 56 -14.26 0.52 -9.67
C ALA A 56 -13.39 1.78 -9.52
N GLU A 57 -13.86 2.75 -8.74
CA GLU A 57 -13.15 4.00 -8.43
C GLU A 57 -11.79 3.71 -7.79
N ARG A 58 -11.75 2.93 -6.71
CA ARG A 58 -10.48 2.57 -6.06
C ARG A 58 -9.49 1.91 -7.02
N PHE A 59 -9.98 1.05 -7.91
CA PHE A 59 -9.14 0.41 -8.91
C PHE A 59 -8.56 1.42 -9.91
N ILE A 60 -9.41 2.30 -10.45
CA ILE A 60 -9.03 3.35 -11.39
C ILE A 60 -8.01 4.31 -10.75
N ASP A 61 -8.27 4.74 -9.52
CA ASP A 61 -7.38 5.64 -8.79
C ASP A 61 -6.01 5.02 -8.55
N THR A 62 -5.98 3.74 -8.18
CA THR A 62 -4.72 3.01 -7.98
C THR A 62 -3.95 2.92 -9.29
N LYS A 63 -4.64 2.65 -10.41
CA LYS A 63 -4.04 2.62 -11.75
C LYS A 63 -3.46 3.98 -12.14
N GLN A 64 -4.22 5.05 -11.96
CA GLN A 64 -3.78 6.43 -12.24
C GLN A 64 -2.59 6.82 -11.37
N ASN A 65 -2.59 6.47 -10.08
CA ASN A 65 -1.49 6.75 -9.17
C ASN A 65 -0.22 5.96 -9.50
N PHE A 66 -0.37 4.71 -9.96
CA PHE A 66 0.75 3.93 -10.46
C PHE A 66 1.34 4.56 -11.72
N ALA A 67 0.50 4.90 -12.71
CA ALA A 67 0.94 5.53 -13.95
C ALA A 67 1.64 6.88 -13.69
N LEU A 68 1.09 7.70 -12.77
CA LEU A 68 1.71 8.95 -12.35
C LEU A 68 3.09 8.70 -11.74
N ALA A 69 3.20 7.78 -10.77
CA ALA A 69 4.47 7.45 -10.14
C ALA A 69 5.50 6.93 -11.14
N GLN A 70 5.10 6.06 -12.07
CA GLN A 70 5.98 5.54 -13.12
C GLN A 70 6.49 6.66 -14.04
N SER A 71 5.60 7.59 -14.44
CA SER A 71 5.94 8.72 -15.30
C SER A 71 6.94 9.70 -14.66
N MET A 72 6.89 9.86 -13.33
CA MET A 72 7.72 10.83 -12.60
C MET A 72 9.01 10.21 -12.05
N LEU A 73 8.99 8.94 -11.63
CA LEU A 73 10.13 8.29 -11.00
C LEU A 73 11.03 7.53 -12.00
N GLY A 74 10.66 7.49 -13.28
CA GLY A 74 11.51 6.96 -14.35
C GLY A 74 11.81 5.45 -14.25
N GLY A 75 10.89 4.67 -13.69
CA GLY A 75 11.08 3.23 -13.52
C GLY A 75 11.02 2.48 -14.85
N GLU A 76 12.01 1.63 -15.13
CA GLU A 76 12.01 0.69 -16.26
C GLU A 76 11.01 -0.48 -16.10
N GLN A 77 10.27 -0.51 -14.98
CA GLN A 77 9.28 -1.55 -14.74
C GLN A 77 8.11 -1.38 -15.72
N SER A 78 7.65 -2.48 -16.31
CA SER A 78 6.42 -2.50 -17.10
C SER A 78 5.23 -2.12 -16.22
N GLU A 79 4.26 -1.41 -16.80
CA GLU A 79 2.97 -1.17 -16.15
C GLU A 79 2.32 -2.52 -15.80
N PRO A 80 1.79 -2.70 -14.57
CA PRO A 80 1.09 -3.92 -14.22
C PRO A 80 -0.17 -4.05 -15.09
N THR A 81 -0.49 -5.29 -15.46
CA THR A 81 -1.78 -5.60 -16.07
C THR A 81 -2.93 -5.31 -15.09
N ASP A 82 -4.13 -5.08 -15.62
CA ASP A 82 -5.31 -4.86 -14.78
C ASP A 82 -5.56 -6.00 -13.79
N GLN A 83 -5.27 -7.24 -14.21
CA GLN A 83 -5.33 -8.41 -13.34
C GLN A 83 -4.31 -8.34 -12.21
N GLU A 84 -3.05 -8.00 -12.49
CA GLU A 84 -2.01 -7.88 -11.46
C GLU A 84 -2.33 -6.75 -10.47
N LEU A 85 -2.86 -5.63 -10.96
CA LEU A 85 -3.28 -4.51 -10.12
C LEU A 85 -4.45 -4.92 -9.22
N LEU A 86 -5.44 -5.63 -9.76
CA LEU A 86 -6.57 -6.14 -8.97
C LEU A 86 -6.09 -7.12 -7.91
N GLU A 87 -5.18 -8.05 -8.26
CA GLU A 87 -4.61 -9.01 -7.30
C GLU A 87 -3.89 -8.30 -6.14
N GLN A 88 -3.15 -7.23 -6.41
CA GLN A 88 -2.52 -6.42 -5.37
C GLN A 88 -3.55 -5.76 -4.44
N LEU A 89 -4.63 -5.21 -5.00
CA LEU A 89 -5.74 -4.64 -4.22
C LEU A 89 -6.45 -5.70 -3.37
N LEU A 90 -6.71 -6.88 -3.93
CA LEU A 90 -7.32 -8.00 -3.20
C LEU A 90 -6.41 -8.48 -2.06
N ILE A 91 -5.10 -8.58 -2.28
CA ILE A 91 -4.14 -8.90 -1.22
C ILE A 91 -4.21 -7.85 -0.11
N SER A 92 -4.20 -6.57 -0.45
CA SER A 92 -4.30 -5.48 0.53
C SER A 92 -5.58 -5.59 1.39
N GLU A 93 -6.73 -5.81 0.75
CA GLU A 93 -8.01 -5.99 1.44
C GLU A 93 -8.04 -7.24 2.33
N LEU A 94 -7.49 -8.35 1.85
CA LEU A 94 -7.43 -9.59 2.62
C LEU A 94 -6.53 -9.44 3.86
N LEU A 95 -5.38 -8.77 3.73
CA LEU A 95 -4.48 -8.50 4.84
C LEU A 95 -5.13 -7.58 5.87
N LEU A 96 -5.80 -6.51 5.42
CA LEU A 96 -6.51 -5.59 6.31
C LEU A 96 -7.65 -6.30 7.06
N SER A 97 -8.43 -7.10 6.34
CA SER A 97 -9.52 -7.90 6.92
C SER A 97 -9.01 -8.88 7.97
N GLN A 98 -7.87 -9.54 7.70
CA GLN A 98 -7.24 -10.45 8.64
C GLN A 98 -6.61 -9.75 9.84
N ALA A 99 -5.98 -8.59 9.65
CA ALA A 99 -5.46 -7.77 10.73
C ALA A 99 -6.59 -7.34 11.68
N LYS A 100 -7.71 -6.85 11.12
CA LYS A 100 -8.92 -6.49 11.88
C LYS A 100 -9.51 -7.69 12.62
N SER A 101 -9.57 -8.88 12.00
CA SER A 101 -10.09 -10.09 12.67
C SER A 101 -9.21 -10.58 13.82
N LYS A 102 -7.92 -10.26 13.80
CA LYS A 102 -6.97 -10.48 14.91
C LYS A 102 -6.99 -9.35 15.96
N GLY A 103 -7.92 -8.40 15.84
CA GLY A 103 -8.07 -7.29 16.79
C GLY A 103 -6.99 -6.20 16.65
N LEU A 104 -6.24 -6.18 15.56
CA LEU A 104 -5.28 -5.11 15.29
C LEU A 104 -6.03 -3.83 14.92
N THR A 105 -5.65 -2.74 15.57
CA THR A 105 -6.23 -1.41 15.40
C THR A 105 -5.12 -0.36 15.26
N ALA A 106 -5.48 0.83 14.83
CA ALA A 106 -4.59 1.99 14.84
C ALA A 106 -5.32 3.17 15.48
N THR A 107 -4.64 3.81 16.42
CA THR A 107 -5.13 4.98 17.16
C THR A 107 -4.99 6.26 16.34
N GLU A 108 -5.70 7.32 16.72
CA GLU A 108 -5.53 8.63 16.07
C GLU A 108 -4.11 9.17 16.25
N GLU A 109 -3.50 8.92 17.41
CA GLU A 109 -2.12 9.31 17.71
C GLU A 109 -1.13 8.61 16.79
N GLU A 110 -1.32 7.31 16.51
CA GLU A 110 -0.49 6.57 15.56
C GLU A 110 -0.65 7.10 14.13
N VAL A 111 -1.87 7.41 13.72
CA VAL A 111 -2.15 7.96 12.37
C VAL A 111 -1.51 9.33 12.21
N ASN A 112 -1.73 10.25 13.15
CA ASN A 112 -1.15 11.58 13.11
C ASN A 112 0.38 11.53 13.20
N GLY A 113 0.93 10.67 14.07
CA GLY A 113 2.38 10.48 14.19
C GLY A 113 3.01 9.98 12.89
N PHE A 114 2.36 9.04 12.21
CA PHE A 114 2.83 8.54 10.92
C PHE A 114 2.76 9.61 9.82
N ILE A 115 1.68 10.39 9.77
CA ILE A 115 1.56 11.53 8.85
C ILE A 115 2.69 12.54 9.07
N GLU A 116 2.95 12.93 10.31
CA GLU A 116 4.03 13.88 10.63
C GLU A 116 5.41 13.33 10.28
N GLU A 117 5.64 12.02 10.47
CA GLU A 117 6.87 11.37 10.03
C GLU A 117 7.04 11.43 8.51
N GLN A 118 5.97 11.15 7.75
CA GLN A 118 5.99 11.24 6.28
C GLN A 118 6.24 12.67 5.80
N ARG A 119 5.55 13.67 6.39
CA ARG A 119 5.78 15.10 6.08
C ARG A 119 7.23 15.49 6.36
N LYS A 120 7.78 15.04 7.49
CA LYS A 120 9.17 15.30 7.86
C LYS A 120 10.15 14.63 6.89
N MET A 121 9.90 13.38 6.51
CA MET A 121 10.72 12.67 5.51
C MET A 121 10.71 13.42 4.19
N LEU A 122 9.54 13.86 3.70
CA LEU A 122 9.43 14.63 2.45
C LEU A 122 10.20 15.95 2.52
N ARG A 123 10.03 16.73 3.60
CA ARG A 123 10.72 18.03 3.78
C ARG A 123 12.23 17.91 3.96
N GLY A 124 12.71 16.79 4.49
CA GLY A 124 14.12 16.55 4.78
C GLY A 124 14.83 15.62 3.79
N SER A 125 14.15 15.19 2.73
CA SER A 125 14.70 14.26 1.74
C SER A 125 15.37 15.01 0.58
N ASP A 126 16.48 14.47 0.11
CA ASP A 126 17.12 14.92 -1.15
C ASP A 126 16.49 14.22 -2.38
N GLN A 127 15.46 13.38 -2.19
CA GLN A 127 14.74 12.69 -3.27
C GLN A 127 13.70 13.63 -3.89
N HIS A 128 14.19 14.56 -4.73
CA HIS A 128 13.36 15.56 -5.39
C HIS A 128 12.18 14.97 -6.17
N GLU A 129 12.35 13.78 -6.77
CA GLU A 129 11.30 13.10 -7.53
C GLU A 129 10.15 12.63 -6.63
N MET A 130 10.45 12.19 -5.40
CA MET A 130 9.43 11.79 -4.43
C MET A 130 8.65 13.00 -3.90
N ILE A 131 9.34 14.11 -3.66
CA ILE A 131 8.71 15.37 -3.26
C ILE A 131 7.79 15.86 -4.38
N ALA A 132 8.28 15.91 -5.62
CA ALA A 132 7.50 16.32 -6.78
C ALA A 132 6.27 15.43 -7.00
N LEU A 133 6.39 14.11 -6.81
CA LEU A 133 5.27 13.19 -6.89
C LEU A 133 4.21 13.49 -5.82
N MET A 134 4.63 13.79 -4.60
CA MET A 134 3.70 14.14 -3.52
C MET A 134 3.01 15.49 -3.80
N ASP A 135 3.76 16.50 -4.24
CA ASP A 135 3.21 17.81 -4.59
C ASP A 135 2.18 17.70 -5.72
N GLU A 136 2.47 16.88 -6.73
CA GLU A 136 1.56 16.63 -7.84
C GLU A 136 0.28 15.93 -7.39
N ARG A 137 0.37 14.97 -6.46
CA ARG A 137 -0.81 14.33 -5.85
C ARG A 137 -1.67 15.32 -5.08
N ILE A 138 -1.06 16.18 -4.27
CA ILE A 138 -1.77 17.25 -3.55
C ILE A 138 -2.45 18.18 -4.56
N ARG A 139 -1.73 18.60 -5.60
CA ARG A 139 -2.28 19.45 -6.66
C ARG A 139 -3.48 18.81 -7.36
N LEU A 140 -3.39 17.53 -7.70
CA LEU A 140 -4.44 16.78 -8.37
C LEU A 140 -5.68 16.55 -7.49
N SER A 141 -5.51 16.51 -6.17
CA SER A 141 -6.63 16.46 -5.22
C SER A 141 -7.45 17.76 -5.16
N GLY A 142 -6.89 18.88 -5.66
CA GLY A 142 -7.51 20.20 -5.54
C GLY A 142 -7.48 20.80 -4.13
N MET A 143 -6.79 20.16 -3.19
CA MET A 143 -6.60 20.63 -1.81
C MET A 143 -5.26 21.33 -1.65
N ASP A 144 -5.16 22.19 -0.62
CA ASP A 144 -3.86 22.59 -0.09
C ASP A 144 -3.22 21.45 0.72
N GLU A 145 -1.92 21.56 1.01
CA GLU A 145 -1.15 20.53 1.72
C GLU A 145 -1.79 20.17 3.08
N ASP A 146 -2.15 21.16 3.90
CA ASP A 146 -2.67 20.89 5.24
C ASP A 146 -4.05 20.23 5.19
N SER A 147 -4.93 20.71 4.30
CA SER A 147 -6.23 20.10 4.03
C SER A 147 -6.09 18.66 3.55
N PHE A 148 -5.13 18.39 2.66
CA PHE A 148 -4.86 17.04 2.15
C PHE A 148 -4.46 16.07 3.26
N TRP A 149 -3.53 16.47 4.15
CA TRP A 149 -3.06 15.61 5.26
C TRP A 149 -4.13 15.39 6.33
N GLN A 150 -5.07 16.32 6.48
CA GLN A 150 -6.16 16.20 7.44
C GLN A 150 -7.44 15.60 6.86
N ASP A 151 -7.50 15.39 5.55
CA ASP A 151 -8.66 14.80 4.91
C ASP A 151 -8.95 13.40 5.47
N LYS A 152 -10.25 13.11 5.65
CA LYS A 152 -10.69 11.85 6.25
C LYS A 152 -10.22 10.65 5.45
N THR A 153 -10.27 10.71 4.13
CA THR A 153 -9.86 9.62 3.24
C THR A 153 -8.36 9.39 3.36
N THR A 154 -7.55 10.46 3.37
CA THR A 154 -6.10 10.39 3.62
C THR A 154 -5.80 9.73 4.97
N LYS A 155 -6.48 10.15 6.04
CA LYS A 155 -6.27 9.58 7.38
C LYS A 155 -6.72 8.12 7.46
N ASP A 156 -7.81 7.75 6.80
CA ASP A 156 -8.30 6.37 6.73
C ASP A 156 -7.30 5.47 5.99
N ALA A 157 -6.76 5.93 4.86
CA ALA A 157 -5.70 5.25 4.14
C ALA A 157 -4.46 4.98 5.03
N TYR A 158 -3.98 5.98 5.77
CA TYR A 158 -2.90 5.79 6.73
C TYR A 158 -3.25 4.82 7.86
N ARG A 159 -4.47 4.90 8.39
CA ARG A 159 -4.94 3.97 9.43
C ARG A 159 -4.92 2.53 8.94
N GLU A 160 -5.41 2.28 7.73
CA GLU A 160 -5.41 0.95 7.12
C GLU A 160 -3.98 0.45 6.86
N ALA A 161 -3.10 1.31 6.35
CA ALA A 161 -1.69 0.98 6.16
C ALA A 161 -1.00 0.59 7.48
N ILE A 162 -1.26 1.31 8.57
CA ILE A 162 -0.72 1.00 9.90
C ILE A 162 -1.27 -0.33 10.42
N ILE A 163 -2.57 -0.57 10.31
CA ILE A 163 -3.21 -1.83 10.75
C ILE A 163 -2.61 -3.02 10.00
N SER A 164 -2.51 -2.93 8.67
CA SER A 164 -1.91 -3.97 7.83
C SER A 164 -0.40 -4.13 8.11
N GLY A 165 0.32 -3.03 8.35
CA GLY A 165 1.75 -3.05 8.68
C GLY A 165 2.07 -3.71 10.03
N LYS A 166 1.12 -3.76 10.96
CA LYS A 166 1.25 -4.51 12.24
C LYS A 166 1.12 -6.02 12.05
N LEU A 167 0.46 -6.49 10.99
CA LEU A 167 0.13 -7.90 10.78
C LEU A 167 1.36 -8.83 10.70
N PRO A 168 2.41 -8.55 9.91
CA PRO A 168 3.54 -9.48 9.81
C PRO A 168 4.21 -9.76 11.15
N LYS A 169 4.42 -8.72 11.98
CA LYS A 169 4.97 -8.88 13.33
C LYS A 169 4.06 -9.73 14.21
N HIS A 170 2.74 -9.55 14.10
CA HIS A 170 1.78 -10.36 14.82
C HIS A 170 1.83 -11.83 14.40
N LEU A 171 1.87 -12.11 13.08
CA LEU A 171 1.98 -13.47 12.53
C LEU A 171 3.27 -14.17 12.96
N ILE A 172 4.39 -13.44 13.03
CA ILE A 172 5.67 -13.98 13.55
C ILE A 172 5.53 -14.37 15.03
N ASN A 173 4.89 -13.51 15.84
CA ASN A 173 4.71 -13.78 17.27
C ASN A 173 3.80 -14.99 17.54
N GLU A 174 2.83 -15.25 16.65
CA GLU A 174 1.94 -16.42 16.73
C GLU A 174 2.55 -17.69 16.09
N GLY A 175 3.70 -17.57 15.42
CA GLY A 175 4.33 -18.67 14.71
C GLY A 175 3.63 -19.08 13.41
N GLU A 176 2.73 -18.25 12.86
CA GLU A 176 2.10 -18.49 11.55
C GLU A 176 3.09 -18.33 10.39
N ILE A 177 4.09 -17.47 10.56
CA ILE A 177 5.23 -17.30 9.66
C ILE A 177 6.53 -17.28 10.48
N THR A 178 7.67 -17.69 9.90
CA THR A 178 8.93 -17.80 10.65
C THR A 178 9.73 -16.49 10.68
N GLY A 179 9.47 -15.59 9.73
CA GLY A 179 10.12 -14.29 9.65
C GLY A 179 9.52 -13.42 8.55
N TRP A 180 10.10 -12.22 8.38
CA TRP A 180 9.66 -11.26 7.37
C TRP A 180 9.78 -11.78 5.94
N ASP A 181 10.77 -12.62 5.67
CA ASP A 181 11.00 -13.20 4.34
C ASP A 181 9.86 -14.13 3.89
N ASP A 182 9.11 -14.71 4.83
CA ASP A 182 7.96 -15.58 4.55
C ASP A 182 6.69 -14.81 4.19
N PHE A 183 6.65 -13.50 4.45
CA PHE A 183 5.41 -12.72 4.34
C PHE A 183 4.91 -12.64 2.89
N ALA A 184 5.80 -12.57 1.91
CA ALA A 184 5.42 -12.62 0.50
C ALA A 184 4.75 -13.95 0.12
N SER A 185 5.26 -15.08 0.65
CA SER A 185 4.62 -16.39 0.47
C SER A 185 3.28 -16.48 1.19
N TYR A 186 3.16 -15.84 2.35
CA TYR A 186 1.90 -15.74 3.08
C TYR A 186 0.82 -15.01 2.28
N GLN A 187 1.14 -13.84 1.72
CA GLN A 187 0.21 -13.06 0.88
C GLN A 187 -0.32 -13.88 -0.30
N LYS A 188 0.57 -14.62 -0.99
CA LYS A 188 0.17 -15.50 -2.11
C LYS A 188 -0.78 -16.61 -1.66
N LYS A 189 -0.48 -17.28 -0.54
CA LYS A 189 -1.35 -18.32 0.03
C LYS A 189 -2.71 -17.75 0.44
N LEU A 190 -2.72 -16.55 1.03
CA LEU A 190 -3.93 -15.87 1.44
C LEU A 190 -4.84 -15.56 0.25
N LEU A 191 -4.29 -15.03 -0.85
CA LEU A 191 -5.04 -14.80 -2.08
C LEU A 191 -5.55 -16.11 -2.67
N GLN A 192 -4.69 -17.13 -2.82
CA GLN A 192 -5.07 -18.44 -3.36
C GLN A 192 -6.20 -19.12 -2.58
N ALA A 193 -6.20 -18.99 -1.25
CA ALA A 193 -7.24 -19.56 -0.40
C ALA A 193 -8.60 -18.88 -0.58
N ASN A 194 -8.63 -17.62 -1.04
CA ASN A 194 -9.84 -16.82 -1.13
C ASN A 194 -10.33 -16.57 -2.56
N ILE A 195 -9.46 -16.65 -3.58
CA ILE A 195 -9.76 -16.20 -4.96
C ILE A 195 -11.02 -16.82 -5.55
N ASN A 196 -11.27 -18.12 -5.31
CA ASN A 196 -12.46 -18.82 -5.82
C ASN A 196 -13.78 -18.33 -5.21
N SER A 197 -13.73 -17.61 -4.09
CA SER A 197 -14.90 -17.01 -3.44
C SER A 197 -15.12 -15.55 -3.83
N ILE A 198 -14.17 -14.95 -4.55
CA ILE A 198 -14.20 -13.55 -4.96
C ILE A 198 -14.88 -13.47 -6.32
N LYS A 199 -15.95 -12.68 -6.40
CA LYS A 199 -16.62 -12.38 -7.66
C LYS A 199 -16.03 -11.10 -8.21
N VAL A 200 -15.58 -11.12 -9.46
CA VAL A 200 -15.06 -9.97 -10.18
C VAL A 200 -16.02 -9.63 -11.32
N ASN A 201 -16.36 -8.35 -11.46
CA ASN A 201 -17.24 -7.84 -12.50
C ASN A 201 -16.49 -6.78 -13.32
N TRP A 202 -15.79 -7.20 -14.38
CA TRP A 202 -14.98 -6.29 -15.21
C TRP A 202 -15.84 -5.30 -16.02
N ASP A 203 -17.09 -5.64 -16.33
CA ASP A 203 -18.02 -4.81 -17.10
C ASP A 203 -18.29 -3.44 -16.42
N VAL A 204 -18.01 -3.30 -15.12
CA VAL A 204 -18.14 -2.01 -14.42
C VAL A 204 -17.12 -0.98 -14.88
N LEU A 205 -15.95 -1.40 -15.38
CA LEU A 205 -14.91 -0.48 -15.83
C LEU A 205 -15.30 0.15 -17.18
N GLU A 206 -15.89 -0.61 -18.09
CA GLU A 206 -16.33 -0.13 -19.42
C GLU A 206 -17.40 0.98 -19.33
N ASN A 207 -18.18 0.97 -18.26
CA ASN A 207 -19.24 1.95 -18.02
C ASN A 207 -18.74 3.19 -17.26
N THR A 208 -17.53 3.16 -16.70
CA THR A 208 -16.94 4.26 -15.91
C THR A 208 -16.03 5.14 -16.77
N GLU A 209 -15.55 4.64 -17.91
CA GLU A 209 -14.71 5.39 -18.87
C GLU A 209 -15.50 6.21 -19.92
N ARG A 210 -16.83 6.28 -19.83
CA ARG A 210 -17.71 7.05 -20.72
C ARG A 210 -18.19 8.34 -20.08
#